data_AF-A0A392QXM9-F1
#
_entry.id   AF-A0A392QXM9-F1
#
_cell.length_a   1.000
_cell.length_b   1.000
_cell.length_c   1.000
_cell.angle_alpha   90.00
_cell.angle_beta   90.00
_cell.angle_gamma   90.00
#
_symmetry.space_group_name_H-M   'P 1'
#
loop_
_entity.id
_entity.type
_entity.pdbx_description
1 polymer ?
#
loop_
_entity_poly.entity_id
_entity_poly.type
_entity_poly.pdbx_seq_one_letter_code
_entity_poly.pdbx_strand_id
1 'polypeptide(L)' 'RGMEMTMNEKKFIEHALLAELRVDGRGPLEYRKLNIKFGRNDGSAEVQLGETRVMSYVSAQLVQPYR' A
#
# COMPACT_ATOMS: atom_id res chain seq x y z
N ARG A 1 -16.20 6.82 10.15
CA ARG A 1 -15.65 8.07 10.74
C ARG A 1 -14.31 8.31 10.08
N GLY A 2 -14.13 9.43 9.38
CA GLY A 2 -12.81 9.83 8.89
C GLY A 2 -11.98 10.42 10.03
N MET A 3 -10.67 10.34 9.92
CA MET A 3 -9.75 11.07 10.79
C MET A 3 -9.64 12.50 10.26
N GLU A 4 -9.89 13.49 11.12
CA GLU A 4 -9.78 14.90 10.74
C GLU A 4 -8.37 15.41 11.03
N MET A 5 -7.72 15.97 10.02
CA MET A 5 -6.34 16.47 10.12
C MET A 5 -6.33 17.87 10.75
N THR A 6 -5.47 18.09 11.73
CA THR A 6 -5.30 19.42 12.32
C THR A 6 -4.63 20.39 11.35
N MET A 7 -4.85 21.69 11.54
CA MET A 7 -4.20 22.72 10.74
C MET A 7 -2.66 22.69 10.85
N ASN A 8 -2.13 22.27 12.00
CA ASN A 8 -0.68 22.19 12.22
C ASN A 8 -0.08 21.01 11.46
N GLU A 9 -0.72 19.83 11.47
CA GLU A 9 -0.27 18.66 10.68
C GLU A 9 -0.26 18.98 9.19
N LYS A 10 -1.33 19.62 8.69
CA LYS A 10 -1.41 20.03 7.28
C LYS A 10 -0.25 20.96 6.91
N LYS A 11 -0.07 22.05 7.66
CA LYS A 11 1.00 23.02 7.39
C LYS A 11 2.39 22.36 7.47
N PHE A 12 2.63 21.50 8.44
CA PHE A 12 3.90 20.82 8.60
C PHE A 12 4.24 19.97 7.36
N ILE A 13 3.30 19.17 6.87
CA ILE A 13 3.50 18.33 5.68
C ILE A 13 3.77 19.21 4.45
N GLU A 14 3.02 20.30 4.25
CA GLU A 14 3.22 21.22 3.12
C GLU A 14 4.64 21.82 3.12
N HIS A 15 5.13 22.29 4.27
CA HIS A 15 6.48 22.86 4.37
C HIS A 15 7.57 21.81 4.16
N ALA A 16 7.39 20.58 4.65
CA ALA A 16 8.34 19.50 4.43
C ALA A 16 8.48 19.15 2.95
N LEU A 17 7.37 19.06 2.23
CA LEU A 17 7.37 18.78 0.79
C LEU A 17 8.06 19.87 -0.04
N LEU A 18 7.91 21.15 0.34
CA LEU A 18 8.63 22.26 -0.30
C LEU A 18 10.14 22.20 -0.08
N ALA A 19 10.58 21.56 1.01
CA ALA A 19 11.99 21.29 1.29
C ALA A 19 12.47 19.94 0.71
N GLU A 20 11.67 19.31 -0.15
CA GLU A 20 11.92 17.97 -0.73
C GLU A 20 12.03 16.85 0.33
N LEU A 21 11.46 17.06 1.51
CA LEU A 21 11.45 16.10 2.60
C LEU A 21 10.11 15.38 2.69
N ARG A 22 10.19 14.06 2.87
CA ARG A 22 9.04 13.22 3.21
C ARG A 22 9.11 12.83 4.69
N VAL A 23 7.96 12.72 5.35
CA VAL A 23 7.85 12.35 6.77
C VAL A 23 8.44 10.97 7.11
N ASP A 24 8.57 10.10 6.12
CA ASP A 24 9.13 8.77 6.26
C ASP A 24 10.58 8.65 5.76
N GLY A 25 11.24 9.79 5.50
CA GLY A 25 12.66 9.87 5.14
C GLY A 25 13.02 9.40 3.74
N ARG A 26 12.05 9.00 2.93
CA ARG A 26 12.26 8.56 1.54
C ARG A 26 12.50 9.73 0.59
N GLY A 27 13.10 9.45 -0.56
CA GLY A 27 13.16 10.39 -1.68
C GLY A 27 11.79 10.58 -2.36
N PRO A 28 11.57 11.67 -3.14
CA PRO A 28 10.30 11.94 -3.81
C PRO A 28 9.81 10.81 -4.73
N LEU A 29 10.74 10.11 -5.39
CA LEU A 29 10.46 9.01 -6.34
C LEU A 29 10.76 7.62 -5.76
N GLU A 30 11.11 7.53 -4.49
CA GLU A 30 11.48 6.27 -3.85
C GLU A 30 10.23 5.52 -3.38
N TYR A 31 10.07 4.26 -3.80
CA TYR A 31 8.98 3.41 -3.34
C TYR A 31 9.16 2.96 -1.89
N ARG A 32 8.06 2.58 -1.23
CA ARG A 32 8.15 1.85 0.04
C ARG A 32 8.73 0.46 -0.22
N LYS A 33 9.33 -0.14 0.80
CA LYS A 33 9.82 -1.51 0.74
C LYS A 33 8.69 -2.48 0.36
N LEU A 34 8.91 -3.23 -0.72
CA LEU A 34 8.03 -4.31 -1.16
C LEU A 34 8.46 -5.63 -0.50
N ASN A 35 7.50 -6.34 0.09
CA ASN A 35 7.70 -7.69 0.63
C ASN A 35 6.56 -8.59 0.14
N ILE A 36 6.91 -9.71 -0.48
CA ILE A 36 5.97 -10.70 -1.00
C ILE A 36 6.22 -12.01 -0.26
N LYS A 37 5.17 -12.52 0.39
CA LYS A 37 5.19 -13.81 1.08
C LYS A 37 4.18 -14.74 0.42
N PHE A 38 4.67 -15.85 -0.12
CA PHE A 38 3.80 -16.91 -0.61
C PHE A 38 3.21 -17.69 0.57
N GLY A 39 1.90 -17.97 0.50
CA GLY A 39 1.23 -18.76 1.51
C GLY A 39 1.54 -20.25 1.36
N ARG A 40 0.99 -21.06 2.27
CA ARG A 40 1.21 -22.52 2.25
C ARG A 40 0.55 -23.22 1.06
N ASN A 41 -0.54 -22.65 0.55
CA ASN A 41 -1.28 -23.19 -0.57
C ASN A 41 -0.93 -22.42 -1.84
N ASP A 42 -0.84 -23.13 -2.95
CA ASP A 42 -0.68 -22.51 -4.27
C ASP A 42 -1.80 -21.51 -4.55
N GLY A 43 -1.45 -20.43 -5.23
CA GLY A 43 -2.39 -19.35 -5.55
C GLY A 43 -2.65 -18.36 -4.41
N SER A 44 -1.95 -18.48 -3.27
CA SER A 44 -2.05 -17.52 -2.16
C SER A 44 -0.77 -16.68 -1.99
N ALA A 45 -0.93 -15.37 -1.81
CA ALA A 45 0.18 -14.47 -1.53
C ALA A 45 -0.24 -13.27 -0.69
N GLU A 46 0.62 -12.90 0.26
CA GLU A 46 0.54 -11.66 1.00
C GLU A 46 1.57 -10.68 0.46
N VAL A 47 1.11 -9.47 0.12
CA VAL A 47 1.94 -8.39 -0.40
C VAL A 47 1.92 -7.23 0.59
N GLN A 48 3.10 -6.76 0.97
CA GLN A 48 3.29 -5.59 1.82
C GLN A 48 4.05 -4.51 1.06
N LEU A 49 3.52 -3.30 1.04
CA LEU A 49 4.18 -2.10 0.51
C LEU A 49 4.34 -1.08 1.65
N GLY A 50 5.42 -1.22 2.42
CA GLY A 50 5.54 -0.61 3.75
C GLY A 50 4.46 -1.14 4.69
N GLU A 51 3.69 -0.24 5.30
CA GLU A 51 2.59 -0.61 6.22
C GLU A 51 1.31 -1.06 5.53
N THR A 52 1.19 -0.86 4.21
CA THR A 52 0.02 -1.31 3.45
C THR A 52 0.13 -2.81 3.20
N ARG A 53 -0.84 -3.59 3.69
CA ARG A 53 -0.88 -5.06 3.58
C ARG A 53 -2.10 -5.51 2.78
N VAL A 54 -1.88 -6.36 1.78
CA VAL A 54 -2.92 -6.93 0.92
C VAL A 54 -2.76 -8.46 0.91
N MET A 55 -3.87 -9.18 1.04
CA MET A 55 -3.94 -10.63 0.88
C MET A 55 -4.59 -10.95 -0.46
N SER A 56 -4.01 -11.88 -1.20
CA SER A 56 -4.53 -12.39 -2.46
C SER A 56 -4.66 -13.89 -2.43
N TYR A 57 -5.74 -14.40 -3.05
CA TYR A 57 -5.98 -15.82 -3.22
C TYR A 57 -6.66 -16.05 -4.58
N VAL A 58 -6.20 -17.04 -5.33
CA VAL A 58 -6.77 -17.43 -6.62
C VAL A 58 -7.60 -18.69 -6.43
N SER A 59 -8.85 -18.66 -6.89
CA SER A 59 -9.74 -19.82 -6.97
C SER A 59 -10.26 -20.00 -8.39
N ALA A 60 -10.59 -21.23 -8.76
CA ALA A 60 -11.13 -21.55 -10.07
C ALA A 60 -12.30 -22.54 -9.95
N GLN A 61 -13.30 -22.38 -10.82
CA GLN A 61 -14.44 -23.27 -10.94
C GLN A 61 -14.76 -23.46 -12.43
N LEU A 62 -15.10 -24.69 -12.82
CA LEU A 62 -15.59 -24.97 -14.17
C LEU A 62 -17.02 -24.45 -14.32
N VAL A 63 -17.25 -23.56 -15.28
CA VAL A 63 -18.56 -22.93 -15.59
C VAL A 63 -18.81 -22.95 -17.09
N GLN A 64 -20.09 -22.88 -17.50
CA GLN A 64 -20.46 -22.73 -18.90
C GLN A 64 -20.18 -21.28 -19.36
N PRO A 65 -19.51 -21.05 -20.51
CA PRO A 65 -19.32 -19.71 -21.06
C PRO A 65 -20.66 -19.01 -21.36
N TYR A 66 -20.64 -17.68 -21.34
CA TYR A 66 -21.79 -16.88 -21.77
C TYR A 66 -22.10 -17.14 -23.25
N ARG A 67 -23.39 -17.20 -23.62
CA ARG A 67 -23.85 -17.47 -24.99
C ARG A 67 -23.82 -16.24 -25.87
#